data_AF-A0A024GQM3-F1
#
_entry.id   AF-A0A024GQM3-F1
#
_cell.length_a   1.000
_cell.length_b   1.000
_cell.length_c   1.000
_cell.angle_alpha   90.00
_cell.angle_beta   90.00
_cell.angle_gamma   90.00
#
_symmetry.space_group_name_H-M   'P 1'
#
loop_
_entity.id
_entity.type
_entity.pdbx_description
1 polymer ?
#
loop_
_entity_poly.entity_id
_entity_poly.type
_entity_poly.pdbx_seq_one_letter_code
_entity_poly.pdbx_strand_id
1 'polypeptide(L)'
;MAFIACNTDGDSSVVDFSDEEKQHQSILETLKDLQLFEDEIRLMSREMVLRKLEKILQEFSLHEAINQGIEEEQAKNFEIQLKTFGSYRLGCHHPDADIDVLCLAPRHCTRVNFFEKLPILLEVSSFISDMHIIPNAFVPVIKFKVDGIAIDLLFSCLYLDSIPEQIDILDDQFLNGLDDISVRSLNGCRVTERILQLVSRQKHFKLTLTAIKYWARVRDAMI
;
A
#
# COMPACT_ATOMS: atom_id res chain seq x y z
N MET A 1 8.70 14.68 33.40
CA MET A 1 9.70 15.71 33.02
C MET A 1 8.98 16.75 32.17
N ALA A 2 8.65 17.91 32.74
CA ALA A 2 7.98 18.98 32.00
C ALA A 2 8.91 19.53 30.91
N PHE A 3 8.43 19.56 29.66
CA PHE A 3 9.10 20.23 28.55
C PHE A 3 8.45 21.60 28.33
N ILE A 4 9.28 22.63 28.18
CA ILE A 4 8.87 23.98 27.81
C ILE A 4 8.77 24.02 26.28
N ALA A 5 7.56 24.20 25.75
CA ALA A 5 7.36 24.60 24.35
C ALA A 5 7.26 26.13 24.31
N CYS A 6 8.18 26.80 23.61
CA CYS A 6 8.04 28.23 23.31
C CYS A 6 7.02 28.41 22.18
N ASN A 7 5.85 28.97 22.49
CA ASN A 7 5.02 29.65 21.50
C ASN A 7 5.42 31.13 21.44
N THR A 8 5.23 31.76 20.28
CA THR A 8 5.65 33.14 19.97
C THR A 8 4.87 34.23 20.72
N ASP A 9 3.91 33.86 21.55
CA ASP A 9 3.24 34.75 22.48
C ASP A 9 3.68 34.34 23.87
N GLY A 10 4.47 35.20 24.53
CA GLY A 10 5.19 34.93 25.78
C GLY A 10 4.33 34.68 27.01
N ASP A 11 3.42 33.70 26.96
CA ASP A 11 2.68 33.18 28.10
C ASP A 11 3.21 31.78 28.45
N SER A 12 4.03 31.72 29.51
CA SER A 12 4.57 30.48 30.06
C SER A 12 3.58 29.87 31.04
N SER A 13 2.45 29.36 30.53
CA SER A 13 1.56 28.51 31.31
C SER A 13 2.07 27.07 31.28
N VAL A 14 2.30 26.47 32.45
CA VAL A 14 2.53 25.02 32.58
C VAL A 14 1.22 24.33 32.19
N VAL A 15 1.14 23.81 30.97
CA VAL A 15 -0.01 23.01 30.52
C VAL A 15 0.08 21.67 31.24
N ASP A 16 -0.92 21.37 32.08
CA ASP A 16 -1.08 20.07 32.72
C ASP A 16 -1.61 19.06 31.69
N PHE A 17 -0.69 18.28 31.11
CA PHE A 17 -1.00 17.25 30.13
C PHE A 17 -1.63 15.97 30.74
N SER A 18 -1.83 15.92 32.06
CA SER A 18 -2.32 14.70 32.73
C SER A 18 -3.75 14.31 32.32
N ASP A 19 -4.59 15.27 31.93
CA ASP A 19 -5.93 15.00 31.43
C ASP A 19 -5.94 14.60 29.94
N GLU A 20 -5.02 15.12 29.13
CA GLU A 20 -4.84 14.70 27.72
C GLU A 20 -4.39 13.24 27.62
N GLU A 21 -3.49 12.81 28.51
CA GLU A 21 -2.98 11.44 28.53
C GLU A 21 -4.07 10.43 28.94
N LYS A 22 -4.94 10.80 29.91
CA LYS A 22 -6.12 10.00 30.27
C LYS A 22 -7.11 9.87 29.12
N GLN A 23 -7.39 10.98 28.41
CA GLN A 23 -8.29 10.97 27.26
C GLN A 23 -7.72 10.13 26.10
N HIS A 24 -6.42 10.25 25.84
CA HIS A 24 -5.73 9.41 24.86
C HIS A 24 -5.89 7.93 25.17
N GLN A 25 -5.63 7.54 26.42
CA GLN A 25 -5.74 6.15 26.86
C GLN A 25 -7.18 5.63 26.75
N SER A 26 -8.17 6.44 27.12
CA SER A 26 -9.60 6.10 27.00
C SER A 26 -10.02 5.87 25.55
N ILE A 27 -9.56 6.72 24.62
CA ILE A 27 -9.80 6.53 23.18
C ILE A 27 -9.17 5.22 22.71
N LEU A 28 -7.91 4.97 23.08
CA LEU A 28 -7.20 3.76 22.69
C LEU A 28 -7.91 2.49 23.17
N GLU A 29 -8.35 2.46 24.42
CA GLU A 29 -9.10 1.35 25.01
C GLU A 29 -10.43 1.14 24.28
N THR A 30 -11.17 2.21 24.02
CA THR A 30 -12.43 2.15 23.26
C THR A 30 -12.22 1.54 21.88
N LEU A 31 -11.18 1.97 21.14
CA LEU A 31 -10.91 1.46 19.79
C LEU A 31 -10.44 -0.01 19.82
N LYS A 32 -9.78 -0.45 20.89
CA LYS A 32 -9.41 -1.87 21.10
C LYS A 32 -10.64 -2.72 21.39
N ASP A 33 -11.55 -2.25 22.24
CA ASP A 33 -12.80 -2.95 22.55
C ASP A 33 -13.69 -3.10 21.31
N LEU A 34 -13.62 -2.14 20.40
CA LEU A 34 -14.25 -2.18 19.07
C LEU A 34 -13.52 -3.08 18.06
N GLN A 35 -12.43 -3.74 18.45
CA GLN A 35 -11.63 -4.67 17.62
C GLN A 35 -11.12 -4.04 16.32
N LEU A 36 -10.74 -2.76 16.36
CA LEU A 36 -10.30 -2.01 15.18
C LEU A 36 -8.81 -2.18 14.83
N PHE A 37 -8.08 -2.98 15.60
CA PHE A 37 -6.66 -3.26 15.39
C PHE A 37 -6.47 -4.74 15.08
N GLU A 38 -5.60 -5.02 14.11
CA GLU A 38 -5.17 -6.40 13.86
C GLU A 38 -4.19 -6.90 14.92
N ASP A 39 -4.26 -8.20 15.17
CA ASP A 39 -3.24 -8.91 15.93
C ASP A 39 -1.98 -9.17 15.09
N GLU A 40 -0.89 -9.52 15.77
CA GLU A 40 0.40 -9.81 15.13
C GLU A 40 0.30 -10.99 14.15
N ILE A 41 -0.57 -11.97 14.42
CA ILE A 41 -0.74 -13.15 13.57
C ILE A 41 -1.33 -12.77 12.20
N ARG A 42 -2.36 -11.92 12.18
CA ARG A 42 -2.93 -11.39 10.94
C ARG A 42 -1.93 -10.51 10.20
N LEU A 43 -1.18 -9.66 10.90
CA LEU A 43 -0.13 -8.84 10.27
C LEU A 43 0.93 -9.71 9.59
N MET A 44 1.41 -10.76 10.28
CA MET A 44 2.34 -11.73 9.68
C MET A 44 1.73 -12.46 8.48
N SER A 45 0.44 -12.80 8.54
CA SER A 45 -0.28 -13.41 7.42
C SER A 45 -0.34 -12.46 6.21
N ARG A 46 -0.60 -11.16 6.44
CA ARG A 46 -0.57 -10.11 5.40
C ARG A 46 0.82 -9.95 4.78
N GLU A 47 1.89 -10.04 5.56
CA GLU A 47 3.25 -10.04 5.00
C GLU A 47 3.54 -11.29 4.17
N MET A 48 3.07 -12.46 4.62
CA MET A 48 3.25 -13.71 3.87
C MET A 48 2.54 -13.69 2.51
N VAL A 49 1.33 -13.15 2.44
CA VAL A 49 0.61 -13.05 1.16
C VAL A 49 1.31 -12.10 0.19
N LEU A 50 1.87 -10.99 0.67
CA LEU A 50 2.66 -10.08 -0.16
C LEU A 50 3.92 -10.76 -0.72
N ARG A 51 4.62 -11.55 0.10
CA ARG A 51 5.80 -12.33 -0.37
C ARG A 51 5.44 -13.41 -1.37
N LYS A 52 4.27 -14.06 -1.22
CA LYS A 52 3.76 -15.03 -2.22
C LYS A 52 3.46 -14.32 -3.54
N LEU A 53 2.78 -13.17 -3.48
CA LEU A 53 2.45 -12.39 -4.66
C LEU A 53 3.69 -11.85 -5.38
N GLU A 54 4.68 -11.35 -4.64
CA GLU A 54 5.94 -10.85 -5.20
C GLU A 54 6.66 -11.92 -6.03
N LYS A 55 6.70 -13.17 -5.55
CA LYS A 55 7.29 -14.29 -6.31
C LYS A 55 6.59 -14.53 -7.64
N ILE A 56 5.26 -14.49 -7.66
CA ILE A 56 4.47 -14.65 -8.89
C ILE A 56 4.75 -13.52 -9.87
N LEU A 57 4.84 -12.28 -9.38
CA LEU A 57 5.13 -11.12 -10.22
C LEU A 57 6.56 -11.12 -10.76
N GLN A 58 7.52 -11.62 -9.97
CA GLN A 58 8.89 -11.83 -10.41
C GLN A 58 8.97 -12.87 -11.53
N GLU A 59 8.22 -13.97 -11.41
CA GLU A 59 8.07 -14.98 -12.46
C GLU A 59 7.40 -14.40 -13.72
N PHE A 60 6.35 -13.58 -13.56
CA PHE A 60 5.74 -12.86 -14.68
C PHE A 60 6.76 -11.97 -15.41
N SER A 61 7.56 -11.18 -14.70
CA SER A 61 8.58 -10.33 -15.29
C SER A 61 9.65 -11.13 -16.06
N LEU A 62 10.08 -12.25 -15.49
CA LEU A 62 11.02 -13.17 -16.14
C LEU A 62 10.45 -13.71 -17.47
N HIS A 63 9.20 -14.18 -17.47
CA HIS A 63 8.54 -14.67 -18.68
C HIS A 63 8.40 -13.58 -19.74
N GLU A 64 8.06 -12.35 -19.34
CA GLU A 64 7.94 -11.22 -20.25
C GLU A 64 9.28 -10.82 -20.88
N ALA A 65 10.36 -10.85 -20.11
CA ALA A 65 11.72 -10.60 -20.61
C ALA A 65 12.15 -11.66 -21.63
N ILE A 66 11.97 -12.95 -21.32
CA ILE A 66 12.32 -14.07 -22.22
C ILE A 66 11.51 -14.02 -23.51
N ASN A 67 10.21 -13.71 -23.43
CA ASN A 67 9.34 -13.57 -24.60
C ASN A 67 9.78 -12.45 -25.56
N GLN A 68 10.56 -11.48 -25.07
CA GLN A 68 11.13 -10.40 -25.86
C GLN A 68 12.57 -10.70 -26.34
N GLY A 69 13.05 -11.92 -26.14
CA GLY A 69 14.37 -12.37 -26.59
C GLY A 69 15.52 -12.01 -25.64
N ILE A 70 15.23 -11.59 -24.41
CA ILE A 70 16.26 -11.37 -23.38
C ILE A 70 16.70 -12.74 -22.85
N GLU A 71 18.02 -12.96 -22.77
CA GLU A 71 18.57 -14.21 -22.26
C GLU A 71 18.13 -14.46 -20.81
N GLU A 72 17.78 -15.71 -20.49
CA GLU A 72 17.26 -16.08 -19.17
C GLU A 72 18.22 -15.72 -18.03
N GLU A 73 19.54 -15.87 -18.23
CA GLU A 73 20.56 -15.52 -17.24
C GLU A 73 20.58 -14.01 -16.93
N GLN A 74 20.34 -13.17 -17.93
CA GLN A 74 20.20 -11.73 -17.75
C GLN A 74 18.84 -11.39 -17.10
N ALA A 75 17.75 -11.97 -17.62
CA ALA A 75 16.39 -11.67 -17.19
C ALA A 75 16.12 -12.01 -15.72
N LYS A 76 16.81 -13.04 -15.17
CA LYS A 76 16.75 -13.40 -13.74
C LYS A 76 17.21 -12.29 -12.80
N ASN A 77 17.99 -11.32 -13.28
CA ASN A 77 18.50 -10.20 -12.49
C ASN A 77 17.59 -8.95 -12.57
N PHE A 78 16.48 -9.00 -13.31
CA PHE A 78 15.54 -7.89 -13.37
C PHE A 78 14.54 -7.98 -12.24
N GLU A 79 14.44 -6.94 -11.45
CA GLU A 79 13.57 -6.88 -10.28
C GLU A 79 12.26 -6.16 -10.62
N ILE A 80 11.18 -6.65 -10.03
CA ILE A 80 9.92 -5.91 -9.84
C ILE A 80 9.81 -5.50 -8.38
N GLN A 81 8.91 -4.56 -8.07
CA GLN A 81 8.67 -4.19 -6.68
C GLN A 81 7.19 -4.06 -6.37
N LEU A 82 6.78 -4.59 -5.22
CA LEU A 82 5.47 -4.32 -4.63
C LEU A 82 5.53 -3.10 -3.71
N LYS A 83 4.61 -2.16 -3.90
CA LYS A 83 4.38 -1.04 -2.98
C LYS A 83 2.96 -1.12 -2.46
N THR A 84 2.81 -1.23 -1.15
CA THR A 84 1.49 -1.07 -0.54
C THR A 84 1.16 0.42 -0.41
N PHE A 85 -0.12 0.74 -0.46
CA PHE A 85 -0.60 2.10 -0.23
C PHE A 85 -1.91 2.08 0.56
N GLY A 86 -2.56 3.24 0.67
CA GLY A 86 -3.87 3.31 1.30
C GLY A 86 -3.84 2.94 2.77
N SER A 87 -4.95 2.38 3.25
CA SER A 87 -5.16 2.20 4.70
C SER A 87 -4.19 1.22 5.33
N TYR A 88 -3.80 0.16 4.61
CA TYR A 88 -2.84 -0.82 5.08
C TYR A 88 -1.46 -0.19 5.28
N ARG A 89 -0.98 0.58 4.30
CA ARG A 89 0.31 1.29 4.38
C ARG A 89 0.31 2.39 5.44
N LEU A 90 -0.80 3.09 5.64
CA LEU A 90 -0.98 4.06 6.74
C LEU A 90 -1.10 3.38 8.11
N GLY A 91 -1.30 2.05 8.14
CA GLY A 91 -1.51 1.26 9.34
C GLY A 91 -2.86 1.49 10.02
N CYS A 92 -3.84 2.07 9.33
CA CYS A 92 -5.19 2.36 9.85
C CYS A 92 -6.27 1.50 9.17
N HIS A 93 -5.89 0.33 8.66
CA HIS A 93 -6.80 -0.62 8.05
C HIS A 93 -7.63 -1.35 9.10
N HIS A 94 -8.86 -1.72 8.70
CA HIS A 94 -9.71 -2.60 9.48
C HIS A 94 -9.24 -4.06 9.31
N PRO A 95 -9.47 -4.97 10.28
CA PRO A 95 -9.07 -6.38 10.13
C PRO A 95 -9.60 -7.08 8.88
N ASP A 96 -10.75 -6.65 8.36
CA ASP A 96 -11.38 -7.20 7.16
C ASP A 96 -11.10 -6.37 5.89
N ALA A 97 -10.25 -5.35 5.98
CA ALA A 97 -9.86 -4.55 4.83
C ALA A 97 -8.95 -5.33 3.87
N ASP A 98 -9.05 -4.98 2.61
CA ASP A 98 -8.14 -5.37 1.55
C ASP A 98 -6.74 -4.77 1.73
N ILE A 99 -5.78 -5.28 0.94
CA ILE A 99 -4.48 -4.65 0.77
C ILE A 99 -4.44 -4.03 -0.61
N ASP A 100 -4.32 -2.70 -0.62
CA ASP A 100 -4.02 -1.93 -1.81
C ASP A 100 -2.53 -2.10 -2.18
N VAL A 101 -2.27 -2.65 -3.36
CA VAL A 101 -0.91 -2.98 -3.82
C VAL A 101 -0.68 -2.42 -5.23
N LEU A 102 0.47 -1.78 -5.43
CA LEU A 102 0.99 -1.41 -6.75
C LEU A 102 2.15 -2.33 -7.11
N CYS A 103 2.07 -2.96 -8.29
CA CYS A 103 3.20 -3.58 -8.96
C CYS A 103 3.94 -2.52 -9.78
N LEU A 104 5.19 -2.22 -9.38
CA LEU A 104 6.16 -1.48 -10.19
C LEU A 104 6.96 -2.47 -11.01
N ALA A 105 6.87 -2.36 -12.33
CA ALA A 105 7.52 -3.29 -13.24
C ALA A 105 8.45 -2.57 -14.23
N PRO A 106 9.52 -3.23 -14.72
CA PRO A 106 10.39 -2.69 -15.75
C PRO A 106 9.71 -2.57 -17.12
N ARG A 107 10.41 -1.93 -18.07
CA ARG A 107 9.89 -1.55 -19.39
C ARG A 107 9.43 -2.71 -20.28
N HIS A 108 9.98 -3.90 -20.10
CA HIS A 108 9.54 -5.09 -20.84
C HIS A 108 8.19 -5.60 -20.36
N CYS A 109 7.73 -5.25 -19.17
CA CYS A 109 6.40 -5.63 -18.69
C CYS A 109 5.35 -4.65 -19.21
N THR A 110 4.46 -5.09 -20.10
CA THR A 110 3.40 -4.22 -20.63
C THR A 110 2.11 -4.34 -19.83
N ARG A 111 1.30 -3.26 -19.80
CA ARG A 111 -0.03 -3.28 -19.17
C ARG A 111 -0.94 -4.33 -19.79
N VAL A 112 -0.91 -4.48 -21.11
CA VAL A 112 -1.71 -5.49 -21.82
C VAL A 112 -1.36 -6.89 -21.30
N ASN A 113 -0.07 -7.24 -21.30
CA ASN A 113 0.36 -8.54 -20.81
C ASN A 113 0.11 -8.73 -19.31
N PHE A 114 0.19 -7.67 -18.51
CA PHE A 114 -0.19 -7.72 -17.10
C PHE A 114 -1.66 -8.11 -16.93
N PHE A 115 -2.60 -7.51 -17.67
CA PHE A 115 -4.02 -7.85 -17.52
C PHE A 115 -4.45 -9.12 -18.28
N GLU A 116 -3.67 -9.59 -19.26
CA GLU A 116 -3.99 -10.80 -20.04
C GLU A 116 -3.31 -12.06 -19.50
N LYS A 117 -2.04 -11.96 -19.07
CA LYS A 117 -1.21 -13.14 -18.74
C LYS A 117 -1.03 -13.36 -17.24
N LEU A 118 -0.92 -12.29 -16.43
CA LEU A 118 -0.77 -12.45 -14.98
C LEU A 118 -1.96 -13.20 -14.34
N PRO A 119 -3.23 -12.97 -14.72
CA PRO A 119 -4.35 -13.76 -14.21
C PRO A 119 -4.16 -15.26 -14.38
N ILE A 120 -3.69 -15.68 -15.56
CA ILE A 120 -3.42 -17.10 -15.87
C ILE A 120 -2.36 -17.65 -14.91
N LEU A 121 -1.29 -16.89 -14.66
CA LEU A 121 -0.22 -17.30 -13.74
C LEU A 121 -0.71 -17.36 -12.28
N LEU A 122 -1.55 -16.42 -11.86
CA LEU A 122 -2.17 -16.38 -10.54
C LEU A 122 -3.10 -17.60 -10.33
N GLU A 123 -3.91 -17.96 -11.32
CA GLU A 123 -4.86 -19.10 -11.24
C GLU A 123 -4.20 -20.46 -11.05
N VAL A 124 -2.93 -20.62 -11.43
CA VAL A 124 -2.17 -21.86 -11.19
C VAL A 124 -1.93 -22.10 -9.69
N SER A 125 -1.90 -21.02 -8.90
CA SER A 125 -1.62 -21.09 -7.47
C SER A 125 -2.87 -21.41 -6.66
N SER A 126 -2.87 -22.55 -5.96
CA SER A 126 -4.03 -23.03 -5.16
C SER A 126 -4.46 -22.12 -4.01
N PHE A 127 -3.61 -21.15 -3.62
CA PHE A 127 -3.91 -20.16 -2.61
C PHE A 127 -4.57 -18.88 -3.16
N ILE A 128 -4.81 -18.80 -4.47
CA ILE A 128 -5.51 -17.69 -5.12
C ILE A 128 -7.00 -18.04 -5.25
N SER A 129 -7.88 -17.10 -4.94
CA SER A 129 -9.32 -17.22 -5.13
C SER A 129 -10.00 -15.88 -5.46
N ASP A 130 -11.28 -15.91 -5.80
CA ASP A 130 -12.15 -14.73 -5.98
C ASP A 130 -11.58 -13.67 -6.95
N MET A 131 -11.01 -14.10 -8.08
CA MET A 131 -10.35 -13.21 -9.04
C MET A 131 -11.34 -12.43 -9.93
N HIS A 132 -11.09 -11.12 -10.06
CA HIS A 132 -11.84 -10.19 -10.91
C HIS A 132 -10.88 -9.22 -11.60
N ILE A 133 -10.87 -9.23 -12.93
CA ILE A 133 -9.99 -8.42 -13.76
C ILE A 133 -10.79 -7.20 -14.26
N ILE A 134 -10.34 -5.99 -13.94
CA ILE A 134 -11.05 -4.74 -14.26
C ILE A 134 -10.12 -3.80 -15.04
N PRO A 135 -9.87 -4.08 -16.34
CA PRO A 135 -8.88 -3.34 -17.12
C PRO A 135 -9.38 -1.96 -17.62
N ASN A 136 -10.69 -1.74 -17.65
CA ASN A 136 -11.33 -0.56 -18.25
C ASN A 136 -11.84 0.46 -17.22
N ALA A 137 -11.36 0.39 -15.98
CA ALA A 137 -11.68 1.37 -14.93
C ALA A 137 -10.82 2.64 -15.04
N PHE A 138 -11.18 3.69 -14.30
CA PHE A 138 -10.37 4.91 -14.20
C PHE A 138 -8.94 4.63 -13.73
N VAL A 139 -8.79 3.69 -12.78
CA VAL A 139 -7.54 3.04 -12.41
C VAL A 139 -7.72 1.53 -12.58
N PRO A 140 -7.10 0.91 -13.61
CA PRO A 140 -7.19 -0.52 -13.84
C PRO A 140 -6.66 -1.33 -12.67
N VAL A 141 -7.36 -2.41 -12.31
CA VAL A 141 -7.07 -3.23 -11.12
C VAL A 141 -7.41 -4.69 -11.35
N ILE A 142 -6.62 -5.59 -10.77
CA ILE A 142 -6.97 -7.01 -10.60
C ILE A 142 -7.27 -7.23 -9.13
N LYS A 143 -8.50 -7.63 -8.82
CA LYS A 143 -8.93 -7.94 -7.45
C LYS A 143 -8.94 -9.44 -7.25
N PHE A 144 -8.41 -9.95 -6.14
CA PHE A 144 -8.41 -11.37 -5.82
C PHE A 144 -8.13 -11.58 -4.33
N LYS A 145 -8.12 -12.83 -3.89
CA LYS A 145 -7.67 -13.22 -2.55
C LYS A 145 -6.43 -14.10 -2.62
N VAL A 146 -5.52 -13.88 -1.68
CA VAL A 146 -4.36 -14.75 -1.41
C VAL A 146 -4.53 -15.31 0.00
N ASP A 147 -4.61 -16.63 0.15
CA ASP A 147 -4.93 -17.28 1.44
C ASP A 147 -6.16 -16.66 2.15
N GLY A 148 -7.16 -16.23 1.37
CA GLY A 148 -8.37 -15.59 1.88
C GLY A 148 -8.28 -14.09 2.17
N ILE A 149 -7.10 -13.46 2.06
CA ILE A 149 -6.90 -12.02 2.25
C ILE A 149 -7.11 -11.30 0.91
N ALA A 150 -8.02 -10.32 0.88
CA ALA A 150 -8.32 -9.55 -0.32
C ALA A 150 -7.15 -8.62 -0.71
N ILE A 151 -6.82 -8.62 -2.00
CA ILE A 151 -5.78 -7.81 -2.63
C ILE A 151 -6.40 -7.03 -3.79
N ASP A 152 -6.16 -5.72 -3.81
CA ASP A 152 -6.41 -4.84 -4.95
C ASP A 152 -5.06 -4.53 -5.62
N LEU A 153 -4.77 -5.21 -6.74
CA LEU A 153 -3.48 -5.11 -7.42
C LEU A 153 -3.54 -4.17 -8.64
N LEU A 154 -2.83 -3.06 -8.53
CA LEU A 154 -2.61 -2.07 -9.58
C LEU A 154 -1.28 -2.32 -10.28
N PHE A 155 -1.10 -1.69 -11.44
CA PHE A 155 0.10 -1.82 -12.26
C PHE A 155 0.60 -0.47 -12.75
N SER A 156 1.92 -0.29 -12.69
CA SER A 156 2.63 0.75 -13.44
C SER A 156 3.97 0.22 -13.93
N CYS A 157 4.22 0.43 -15.22
CA CYS A 157 5.50 0.15 -15.85
C CYS A 157 6.36 1.42 -15.83
N LEU A 158 7.60 1.32 -15.37
CA LEU A 158 8.59 2.40 -15.43
C LEU A 158 9.54 2.16 -16.60
N TYR A 159 10.08 3.24 -17.18
CA TYR A 159 11.01 3.15 -18.32
C TYR A 159 12.45 2.79 -17.87
N LEU A 160 12.57 1.70 -17.12
CA LEU A 160 13.79 1.14 -16.56
C LEU A 160 13.92 -0.33 -16.99
N ASP A 161 15.15 -0.85 -17.08
CA ASP A 161 15.39 -2.28 -17.38
C ASP A 161 15.13 -3.19 -16.17
N SER A 162 15.35 -2.67 -14.97
CA SER A 162 15.11 -3.34 -13.69
C SER A 162 14.69 -2.30 -12.67
N ILE A 163 13.76 -2.64 -11.76
CA ILE A 163 13.36 -1.73 -10.69
C ILE A 163 14.46 -1.72 -9.61
N PRO A 164 15.01 -0.55 -9.24
CA PRO A 164 15.99 -0.48 -8.15
C PRO A 164 15.37 -0.92 -6.82
N GLU A 165 16.15 -1.62 -5.99
CA GLU A 165 15.74 -2.01 -4.63
C GLU A 165 15.21 -0.80 -3.83
N GLN A 166 15.93 0.32 -3.93
CA GLN A 166 15.59 1.59 -3.30
C GLN A 166 15.14 2.60 -4.36
N ILE A 167 13.82 2.63 -4.60
CA ILE A 167 13.18 3.65 -5.42
C ILE A 167 12.43 4.65 -4.55
N ASP A 168 12.69 5.95 -4.76
CA ASP A 168 11.87 7.01 -4.20
C ASP A 168 10.67 7.27 -5.12
N ILE A 169 9.52 6.75 -4.72
CA ILE A 169 8.28 6.88 -5.51
C ILE A 169 7.82 8.34 -5.63
N LEU A 170 8.29 9.25 -4.76
CA LEU A 170 7.94 10.66 -4.77
C LEU A 170 8.76 11.47 -5.77
N ASP A 171 9.85 10.91 -6.30
CA ASP A 171 10.64 11.57 -7.33
C ASP A 171 9.85 11.66 -8.64
N ASP A 172 9.67 12.88 -9.13
CA ASP A 172 8.92 13.16 -10.35
C ASP A 172 9.62 12.60 -11.60
N GLN A 173 10.92 12.28 -11.52
CA GLN A 173 11.64 11.69 -12.65
C GLN A 173 11.01 10.37 -13.13
N PHE A 174 10.41 9.60 -12.20
CA PHE A 174 9.75 8.33 -12.52
C PHE A 174 8.38 8.52 -13.19
N LEU A 175 7.86 9.74 -13.27
CA LEU A 175 6.62 10.06 -14.00
C LEU A 175 6.88 10.38 -15.47
N ASN A 176 8.14 10.63 -15.85
CA ASN A 176 8.49 11.06 -17.20
C ASN A 176 8.14 9.98 -18.24
N GLY A 177 7.35 10.37 -19.24
CA GLY A 177 6.96 9.48 -20.35
C GLY A 177 5.87 8.47 -20.00
N LEU A 178 5.30 8.51 -18.80
CA LEU A 178 4.16 7.67 -18.42
C LEU A 178 2.86 8.23 -18.98
N ASP A 179 1.96 7.33 -19.38
CA ASP A 179 0.59 7.70 -19.71
C ASP A 179 -0.24 8.00 -18.44
N ASP A 180 -1.36 8.70 -18.63
CA ASP A 180 -2.25 9.13 -17.54
C ASP A 180 -2.71 7.96 -16.65
N ILE A 181 -2.88 6.76 -17.21
CA ILE A 181 -3.31 5.59 -16.45
C ILE A 181 -2.20 5.15 -15.50
N SER A 182 -0.96 5.04 -15.98
CA SER A 182 0.20 4.73 -15.14
C SER A 182 0.40 5.77 -14.04
N VAL A 183 0.28 7.07 -14.36
CA VAL A 183 0.37 8.15 -13.37
C VAL A 183 -0.70 8.00 -12.30
N ARG A 184 -1.95 7.69 -12.69
CA ARG A 184 -3.03 7.44 -11.73
C ARG A 184 -2.77 6.23 -10.84
N SER A 185 -2.22 5.14 -11.38
CA SER A 185 -1.83 3.97 -10.58
C SER A 185 -0.76 4.30 -9.53
N LEU A 186 0.21 5.15 -9.88
CA LEU A 186 1.29 5.59 -8.98
C LEU A 186 0.80 6.51 -7.87
N ASN A 187 -0.24 7.30 -8.13
CA ASN A 187 -0.71 8.32 -7.20
C ASN A 187 -1.12 7.76 -5.84
N GLY A 188 -1.67 6.54 -5.77
CA GLY A 188 -2.01 5.90 -4.50
C GLY A 188 -0.81 5.81 -3.56
N CYS A 189 0.31 5.27 -4.06
CA CYS A 189 1.58 5.20 -3.32
C CYS A 189 2.13 6.60 -3.01
N ARG A 190 2.17 7.49 -4.01
CA ARG A 190 2.75 8.84 -3.84
C ARG A 190 2.01 9.67 -2.80
N VAL A 191 0.68 9.65 -2.81
CA VAL A 191 -0.15 10.34 -1.82
C VAL A 191 0.08 9.75 -0.43
N THR A 192 0.10 8.42 -0.31
CA THR A 192 0.30 7.74 0.96
C THR A 192 1.66 8.09 1.57
N GLU A 193 2.74 7.99 0.79
CA GLU A 193 4.09 8.35 1.25
C GLU A 193 4.18 9.85 1.60
N ARG A 194 3.55 10.73 0.82
CA ARG A 194 3.53 12.16 1.12
C ARG A 194 2.82 12.46 2.45
N ILE A 195 1.70 11.80 2.73
CA ILE A 195 1.00 11.91 4.03
C ILE A 195 1.94 11.49 5.16
N LEU A 196 2.63 10.36 5.02
CA LEU A 196 3.55 9.86 6.05
C LEU A 196 4.75 10.80 6.28
N GLN A 197 5.26 11.47 5.24
CA GLN A 197 6.32 12.48 5.38
C GLN A 197 5.85 13.78 6.06
N LEU A 198 4.60 14.17 5.88
CA LEU A 198 4.05 15.41 6.44
C LEU A 198 3.61 15.28 7.91
N VAL A 199 3.41 14.05 8.39
CA VAL A 199 2.94 13.78 9.74
C VAL A 199 4.11 13.54 10.70
N SER A 200 4.32 14.46 11.64
CA SER A 200 5.41 14.36 12.63
C SER A 200 5.20 13.28 13.71
N ARG A 201 3.94 12.99 14.07
CA ARG A 201 3.57 12.02 15.13
C ARG A 201 2.75 10.86 14.56
N GLN A 202 3.41 9.92 13.88
CA GLN A 202 2.75 8.82 13.16
C GLN A 202 1.81 7.97 14.05
N LYS A 203 2.22 7.66 15.29
CA LYS A 203 1.36 6.89 16.22
C LYS A 203 0.05 7.60 16.54
N HIS A 204 0.10 8.92 16.79
CA HIS A 204 -1.09 9.72 17.09
C HIS A 204 -1.97 9.87 15.85
N PHE A 205 -1.37 10.07 14.68
CA PHE A 205 -2.08 10.12 13.42
C PHE A 205 -2.82 8.81 13.13
N LYS A 206 -2.17 7.65 13.28
CA LYS A 206 -2.80 6.34 13.11
C LYS A 206 -4.00 6.18 14.04
N LEU A 207 -3.83 6.46 15.33
CA LEU A 207 -4.93 6.36 16.31
C LEU A 207 -6.11 7.27 15.94
N THR A 208 -5.82 8.54 15.61
CA THR A 208 -6.82 9.54 15.25
C THR A 208 -7.56 9.14 13.98
N LEU A 209 -6.84 8.72 12.95
CA LEU A 209 -7.42 8.30 11.68
C LEU A 209 -8.28 7.04 11.85
N THR A 210 -7.86 6.06 12.66
CA THR A 210 -8.69 4.90 13.00
C THR A 210 -10.00 5.32 13.69
N ALA A 211 -9.95 6.25 14.65
CA ALA A 211 -11.14 6.78 15.31
C ALA A 211 -12.10 7.47 14.34
N ILE A 212 -11.58 8.36 13.48
CA ILE A 212 -12.38 9.10 12.51
C ILE A 212 -12.99 8.17 11.46
N LYS A 213 -12.24 7.19 10.95
CA LYS A 213 -12.77 6.19 10.00
C LYS A 213 -13.90 5.38 10.61
N TYR A 214 -13.75 4.95 11.86
CA TYR A 214 -14.82 4.25 12.57
C TYR A 214 -16.05 5.13 12.77
N TRP A 215 -15.85 6.36 13.26
CA TRP A 215 -16.92 7.34 13.45
C TRP A 215 -17.71 7.57 12.16
N ALA A 216 -17.01 7.76 11.04
CA ALA A 216 -17.61 8.00 9.73
C ALA A 216 -18.50 6.82 9.29
N ARG A 217 -17.96 5.59 9.43
CA ARG A 217 -18.69 4.36 9.14
C ARG A 217 -19.96 4.22 9.97
N VAL A 218 -19.91 4.54 11.27
CA VAL A 218 -21.09 4.46 12.17
C VAL A 218 -22.13 5.54 11.85
N ARG A 219 -21.69 6.68 11.31
CA ARG A 219 -22.57 7.81 10.97
C ARG A 219 -23.09 7.77 9.53
N ASP A 220 -22.76 6.72 8.77
CA ASP A 220 -23.05 6.62 7.34
C ASP A 220 -22.57 7.85 6.54
N ALA A 221 -21.52 8.51 7.06
CA ALA A 221 -20.78 9.50 6.32
C ALA A 221 -19.77 8.71 5.48
N MET A 222 -20.06 8.50 4.19
CA MET A 222 -19.04 7.94 3.28
C MET A 222 -17.79 8.84 3.33
N ILE A 223 -16.67 8.27 3.78
CA ILE A 223 -15.33 8.83 3.66
C ILE A 223 -14.48 7.80 2.94
#